data_AF-A0A1G2EL20-F1
#
_entry.id   AF-A0A1G2EL20-F1
#
_cell.length_a   1.000
_cell.length_b   1.000
_cell.length_c   1.000
_cell.angle_alpha   90.00
_cell.angle_beta   90.00
_cell.angle_gamma   90.00
#
_symmetry.space_group_name_H-M   'P 1'
#
loop_
_entity.id
_entity.type
_entity.pdbx_description
1 polymer ?
#
loop_
_entity_poly.entity_id
_entity_poly.type
_entity_poly.pdbx_seq_one_letter_code
_entity_poly.pdbx_strand_id
1 'polypeptide(L)'
;MRYYILTTVKFANECIENGIYGATNSNWLANIEIGNLIFISQFNYKSQNIYKPFKVEKVLFYDKNIIYPNQKYYYRIKINPTRFRIIDETDLYLNGIRDGNIELAYYIINLIQQNKHIHSISLVKQEGRFILETIEKIGEKSKIKSDNYSLDFKAQEVNTGFLANRNKLSKKLSFSSESDLDAFILLELKNENSHLYGQFDNIMANFPKNRLGNSEIYN
;
A
#
# COMPACT_ATOMS: atom_id res chain seq x y z
N MET A 1 3.64 -12.36 1.37
CA MET A 1 2.37 -11.70 1.80
C MET A 1 2.71 -10.33 2.35
N ARG A 2 2.14 -9.27 1.78
CA ARG A 2 2.32 -7.87 2.21
C ARG A 2 0.99 -7.25 2.64
N TYR A 3 1.06 -6.14 3.37
CA TYR A 3 -0.07 -5.37 3.82
C TYR A 3 -0.09 -4.01 3.10
N TYR A 4 -1.28 -3.51 2.79
CA TYR A 4 -1.44 -2.18 2.20
C TYR A 4 -2.64 -1.44 2.81
N ILE A 5 -2.58 -0.12 2.85
CA ILE A 5 -3.74 0.75 3.07
C ILE A 5 -4.10 1.39 1.74
N LEU A 6 -5.32 1.15 1.28
CA LEU A 6 -5.89 1.81 0.11
C LEU A 6 -6.86 2.89 0.56
N THR A 7 -6.58 4.13 0.16
CA THR A 7 -7.33 5.29 0.65
C THR A 7 -8.49 5.64 -0.29
N THR A 8 -9.58 6.16 0.26
CA THR A 8 -10.71 6.68 -0.51
C THR A 8 -11.41 7.80 0.24
N VAL A 9 -11.96 8.77 -0.47
CA VAL A 9 -12.68 9.89 0.16
C VAL A 9 -14.15 9.52 0.42
N LYS A 10 -14.74 8.71 -0.46
CA LYS A 10 -16.22 8.56 -0.53
C LYS A 10 -16.71 7.16 -0.90
N PHE A 11 -15.83 6.27 -1.38
CA PHE A 11 -16.24 5.07 -2.10
C PHE A 11 -15.93 3.76 -1.37
N ALA A 12 -15.79 3.77 -0.04
CA ALA A 12 -15.50 2.53 0.68
C ALA A 12 -16.66 1.54 0.57
N ASN A 13 -17.91 2.02 0.61
CA ASN A 13 -19.08 1.16 0.47
C ASN A 13 -19.07 0.46 -0.89
N GLU A 14 -18.91 1.20 -1.99
CA GLU A 14 -18.86 0.63 -3.34
C GLU A 14 -17.70 -0.34 -3.49
N CYS A 15 -16.55 -0.06 -2.88
CA CYS A 15 -15.42 -0.98 -2.91
C CYS A 15 -15.73 -2.31 -2.20
N ILE A 16 -16.42 -2.21 -1.06
CA ILE A 16 -16.77 -3.35 -0.20
C ILE A 16 -17.90 -4.16 -0.82
N GLU A 17 -18.97 -3.50 -1.25
CA GLU A 17 -20.14 -4.10 -1.88
C GLU A 17 -19.73 -4.87 -3.12
N ASN A 18 -18.87 -4.30 -3.97
CA ASN A 18 -18.44 -4.98 -5.19
C ASN A 18 -17.23 -5.91 -4.97
N GLY A 19 -16.54 -5.86 -3.82
CA GLY A 19 -15.26 -6.57 -3.66
C GLY A 19 -14.19 -6.10 -4.67
N ILE A 20 -14.19 -4.82 -5.00
CA ILE A 20 -13.33 -4.21 -6.03
C ILE A 20 -12.76 -2.90 -5.49
N TYR A 21 -11.45 -2.72 -5.58
CA TYR A 21 -10.85 -1.39 -5.38
C TYR A 21 -10.35 -0.86 -6.73
N GLY A 22 -10.69 0.39 -7.03
CA GLY A 22 -10.36 1.06 -8.28
C GLY A 22 -9.48 2.30 -8.09
N ALA A 23 -8.62 2.55 -9.08
CA ALA A 23 -7.71 3.68 -9.17
C ALA A 23 -7.82 4.38 -10.54
N THR A 24 -7.48 5.67 -10.60
CA THR A 24 -7.34 6.41 -11.87
C THR A 24 -6.03 6.08 -12.60
N ASN A 25 -5.01 5.66 -11.85
CA ASN A 25 -3.69 5.32 -12.38
C ASN A 25 -3.30 3.89 -12.02
N SER A 26 -2.86 3.12 -13.01
CA SER A 26 -2.37 1.75 -12.85
C SER A 26 -1.20 1.64 -11.85
N ASN A 27 -0.34 2.66 -11.78
CA ASN A 27 0.85 2.63 -10.92
C ASN A 27 0.52 2.49 -9.43
N TRP A 28 -0.65 2.96 -8.97
CA TRP A 28 -1.04 2.89 -7.57
C TRP A 28 -1.32 1.46 -7.09
N LEU A 29 -1.67 0.56 -8.01
CA LEU A 29 -2.03 -0.83 -7.70
C LEU A 29 -1.01 -1.84 -8.27
N ALA A 30 0.03 -1.36 -8.96
CA ALA A 30 0.95 -2.20 -9.73
C ALA A 30 1.75 -3.21 -8.87
N ASN A 31 2.00 -2.89 -7.60
CA ASN A 31 2.79 -3.72 -6.69
C ASN A 31 1.94 -4.68 -5.82
N ILE A 32 0.61 -4.71 -6.04
CA ILE A 32 -0.31 -5.54 -5.27
C ILE A 32 -0.44 -6.90 -5.92
N GLU A 33 -0.16 -7.95 -5.15
CA GLU A 33 -0.18 -9.34 -5.61
C GLU A 33 -1.32 -10.14 -4.97
N ILE A 34 -1.68 -11.26 -5.61
CA ILE A 34 -2.65 -12.22 -5.05
C ILE A 34 -2.21 -12.66 -3.66
N GLY A 35 -3.16 -12.72 -2.73
CA GLY A 35 -2.91 -13.09 -1.35
C GLY A 35 -2.33 -11.99 -0.46
N ASN A 36 -2.06 -10.79 -0.99
CA ASN A 36 -1.79 -9.62 -0.15
C ASN A 36 -3.05 -9.23 0.65
N LEU A 37 -2.85 -8.53 1.77
CA LEU A 37 -3.93 -8.06 2.64
C LEU A 37 -4.06 -6.54 2.52
N ILE A 38 -5.29 -6.08 2.32
CA ILE A 38 -5.60 -4.69 2.00
C ILE A 38 -6.54 -4.13 3.05
N PHE A 39 -6.17 -3.05 3.74
CA PHE A 39 -7.11 -2.23 4.51
C PHE A 39 -7.67 -1.15 3.60
N ILE A 40 -8.97 -0.88 3.67
CA ILE A 40 -9.53 0.32 3.06
C ILE A 40 -9.56 1.40 4.13
N SER A 41 -9.02 2.58 3.86
CA SER A 41 -9.13 3.75 4.74
C SER A 41 -10.02 4.78 4.06
N GLN A 42 -11.18 5.06 4.64
CA GLN A 42 -12.06 6.12 4.17
C GLN A 42 -11.89 7.35 5.03
N PHE A 43 -11.46 8.45 4.42
CA PHE A 43 -11.41 9.75 5.07
C PHE A 43 -12.48 10.67 4.50
N ASN A 44 -13.39 11.12 5.34
CA ASN A 44 -14.35 12.17 4.99
C ASN A 44 -14.29 13.28 6.05
N TYR A 45 -15.00 14.38 5.84
CA TYR A 45 -15.00 15.51 6.77
C TYR A 45 -15.50 15.18 8.19
N LYS A 46 -16.07 13.98 8.42
CA LYS A 46 -16.70 13.59 9.69
C LYS A 46 -16.02 12.44 10.42
N SER A 47 -15.30 11.57 9.71
CA SER A 47 -14.79 10.30 10.23
C SER A 47 -13.61 9.81 9.39
N GLN A 48 -12.74 9.03 10.03
CA GLN A 48 -11.65 8.36 9.35
C GLN A 48 -11.67 6.88 9.66
N ASN A 49 -12.45 6.14 8.87
CA ASN A 49 -12.71 4.74 9.13
C ASN A 49 -11.67 3.85 8.45
N ILE A 50 -11.24 2.81 9.14
CA ILE A 50 -10.37 1.76 8.61
C ILE A 50 -11.13 0.44 8.63
N TYR A 51 -11.26 -0.16 7.46
CA TYR A 51 -12.02 -1.40 7.27
C TYR A 51 -11.08 -2.62 7.31
N LYS A 52 -11.57 -3.70 7.93
CA LYS A 52 -10.88 -5.00 8.11
C LYS A 52 -10.21 -5.46 6.80
N PRO A 53 -9.04 -6.14 6.86
CA PRO A 53 -8.33 -6.36 5.62
C PRO A 53 -9.04 -7.36 4.71
N PHE A 54 -8.99 -7.05 3.43
CA PHE A 54 -9.47 -7.85 2.33
C PHE A 54 -8.30 -8.59 1.71
N LYS A 55 -8.52 -9.86 1.34
CA LYS A 55 -7.49 -10.64 0.66
C LYS A 55 -7.59 -10.39 -0.84
N VAL A 56 -6.47 -10.09 -1.50
CA VAL A 56 -6.45 -9.90 -2.95
C VAL A 56 -6.67 -11.24 -3.66
N GLU A 57 -7.66 -11.29 -4.55
CA GLU A 57 -7.98 -12.46 -5.39
C GLU A 57 -7.57 -12.28 -6.84
N LYS A 58 -7.56 -11.04 -7.34
CA LYS A 58 -7.12 -10.73 -8.70
C LYS A 58 -6.26 -9.47 -8.66
N VAL A 59 -5.07 -9.57 -9.24
CA VAL A 59 -4.14 -8.44 -9.45
C VAL A 59 -4.70 -7.44 -10.47
N LEU A 60 -3.96 -6.37 -10.70
CA LEU A 60 -4.33 -5.24 -11.54
C LEU A 60 -4.93 -5.65 -12.91
N PHE A 61 -6.18 -5.25 -13.15
CA PHE A 61 -6.86 -5.38 -14.44
C PHE A 61 -7.56 -4.06 -14.80
N TYR A 62 -7.95 -3.96 -16.06
CA TYR A 62 -8.67 -2.81 -16.60
C TYR A 62 -10.11 -3.20 -16.95
N ASP A 63 -11.07 -2.46 -16.39
CA ASP A 63 -12.51 -2.69 -16.59
C ASP A 63 -13.29 -1.37 -16.58
N LYS A 64 -14.13 -1.18 -17.60
CA LYS A 64 -14.91 0.05 -17.84
C LYS A 64 -16.29 0.06 -17.20
N ASN A 65 -16.72 -1.03 -16.57
CA ASN A 65 -18.03 -1.11 -15.92
C ASN A 65 -18.21 -0.04 -14.86
N ILE A 66 -19.39 0.58 -14.79
CA ILE A 66 -19.65 1.67 -13.85
C ILE A 66 -20.06 1.07 -12.50
N ILE A 67 -19.12 1.06 -11.55
CA ILE A 67 -19.36 0.67 -10.14
C ILE A 67 -19.15 1.85 -9.18
N TYR A 68 -18.51 2.93 -9.64
CA TYR A 68 -18.31 4.16 -8.89
C TYR A 68 -19.11 5.29 -9.56
N PRO A 69 -20.06 5.92 -8.85
CA PRO A 69 -20.83 7.02 -9.41
C PRO A 69 -19.92 8.16 -9.90
N ASN A 70 -20.04 8.50 -11.19
CA ASN A 70 -19.34 9.63 -11.83
C ASN A 70 -17.80 9.59 -11.77
N GLN A 71 -17.18 8.44 -11.51
CA GLN A 71 -15.72 8.30 -11.42
C GLN A 71 -15.17 7.21 -12.33
N LYS A 72 -14.02 7.51 -12.97
CA LYS A 72 -13.35 6.63 -13.96
C LYS A 72 -12.21 5.84 -13.32
N TYR A 73 -12.53 5.04 -12.31
CA TYR A 73 -11.56 4.15 -11.65
C TYR A 73 -11.53 2.78 -12.35
N TYR A 74 -10.95 2.76 -13.55
CA TYR A 74 -10.97 1.58 -14.42
C TYR A 74 -9.83 0.60 -14.14
N TYR A 75 -8.74 1.06 -13.52
CA TYR A 75 -7.67 0.18 -13.06
C TYR A 75 -8.06 -0.40 -11.70
N ARG A 76 -8.21 -1.72 -11.61
CA ARG A 76 -8.87 -2.37 -10.49
C ARG A 76 -8.09 -3.57 -9.98
N ILE A 77 -8.32 -3.89 -8.72
CA ILE A 77 -8.00 -5.19 -8.12
C ILE A 77 -9.28 -5.82 -7.58
N LYS A 78 -9.34 -7.16 -7.54
CA LYS A 78 -10.42 -7.88 -6.86
C LYS A 78 -9.97 -8.25 -5.47
N ILE A 79 -10.81 -7.92 -4.49
CA ILE A 79 -10.55 -8.14 -3.08
C ILE A 79 -11.71 -8.94 -2.47
N ASN A 80 -11.40 -9.92 -1.63
CA ASN A 80 -12.39 -10.74 -0.97
C ASN A 80 -12.65 -10.22 0.45
N PRO A 81 -13.89 -9.83 0.78
CA PRO A 81 -14.24 -9.46 2.13
C PRO A 81 -14.22 -10.67 3.07
N THR A 82 -13.46 -10.56 4.16
CA THR A 82 -13.53 -11.51 5.27
C THR A 82 -14.07 -10.81 6.51
N ARG A 83 -15.27 -11.21 6.99
CA ARG A 83 -15.93 -10.75 8.25
C ARG A 83 -15.78 -9.25 8.55
N PHE A 84 -16.69 -8.42 8.04
CA PHE A 84 -16.60 -6.96 8.11
C PHE A 84 -16.50 -6.40 9.53
N ARG A 85 -15.35 -5.80 9.82
CA ARG A 85 -15.18 -4.94 10.98
C ARG A 85 -14.59 -3.58 10.60
N ILE A 86 -14.92 -2.58 11.38
CA ILE A 86 -14.52 -1.19 11.19
C ILE A 86 -13.98 -0.65 12.51
N ILE A 87 -12.94 0.16 12.42
CA ILE A 87 -12.48 1.02 13.51
C ILE A 87 -12.41 2.46 12.99
N ASP A 88 -12.50 3.43 13.88
CA ASP A 88 -12.02 4.79 13.58
C ASP A 88 -10.49 4.83 13.71
N GLU A 89 -9.82 5.75 13.01
CA GLU A 89 -8.37 5.92 13.14
C GLU A 89 -7.95 6.17 14.59
N THR A 90 -8.74 6.91 15.37
CA THR A 90 -8.45 7.19 16.78
C THR A 90 -8.40 5.92 17.64
N ASP A 91 -9.06 4.84 17.23
CA ASP A 91 -8.98 3.54 17.89
C ASP A 91 -7.58 2.92 17.82
N LEU A 92 -6.79 3.22 16.77
CA LEU A 92 -5.39 2.80 16.68
C LEU A 92 -4.57 3.45 17.79
N TYR A 93 -4.81 4.74 18.06
CA TYR A 93 -4.14 5.47 19.13
C TYR A 93 -4.50 4.91 20.50
N LEU A 94 -5.80 4.72 20.76
CA LEU A 94 -6.29 4.17 22.02
C LEU A 94 -5.79 2.74 22.26
N ASN A 95 -5.74 1.91 21.21
CA ASN A 95 -5.16 0.57 21.30
C ASN A 95 -3.64 0.64 21.57
N GLY A 96 -2.93 1.58 20.93
CA GLY A 96 -1.51 1.83 21.17
C GLY A 96 -1.21 2.16 22.63
N ILE A 97 -2.01 3.02 23.26
CA ILE A 97 -1.90 3.31 24.70
C ILE A 97 -2.11 2.05 25.54
N ARG A 98 -3.20 1.32 25.27
CA ARG A 98 -3.56 0.13 26.05
C ARG A 98 -2.49 -0.96 25.97
N ASP A 99 -1.92 -1.17 24.79
CA ASP A 99 -0.98 -2.27 24.54
C ASP A 99 0.50 -1.82 24.72
N GLY A 100 0.74 -0.59 25.18
CA GLY A 100 2.09 -0.05 25.40
C GLY A 100 2.89 0.26 24.12
N ASN A 101 2.22 0.31 22.96
CA ASN A 101 2.79 0.50 21.64
C ASN A 101 2.47 1.89 21.06
N ILE A 102 2.58 2.94 21.88
CA ILE A 102 2.16 4.31 21.52
C ILE A 102 2.92 4.85 20.31
N GLU A 103 4.24 4.64 20.24
CA GLU A 103 5.07 5.12 19.13
C GLU A 103 4.64 4.52 17.79
N LEU A 104 4.38 3.21 17.76
CA LEU A 104 3.91 2.53 16.56
C LEU A 104 2.52 3.04 16.14
N ALA A 105 1.61 3.24 17.09
CA ALA A 105 0.29 3.78 16.79
C ALA A 105 0.38 5.21 16.22
N TYR A 106 1.22 6.06 16.83
CA TYR A 106 1.45 7.42 16.35
C TYR A 106 2.07 7.44 14.95
N TYR A 107 3.06 6.58 14.69
CA TYR A 107 3.68 6.42 13.38
C TYR A 107 2.64 6.04 12.31
N ILE A 108 1.81 5.03 12.57
CA ILE A 108 0.79 4.56 11.62
C ILE A 108 -0.24 5.66 11.34
N ILE A 109 -0.68 6.38 12.38
CA ILE A 109 -1.63 7.49 12.22
C ILE A 109 -1.01 8.58 11.33
N ASN A 110 0.22 8.99 11.61
CA ASN A 110 0.91 9.98 10.76
C ASN A 110 1.08 9.49 9.33
N LEU A 111 1.42 8.21 9.14
CA LEU A 111 1.54 7.60 7.83
C LEU A 111 0.21 7.72 7.06
N ILE A 112 -0.93 7.42 7.68
CA ILE A 112 -2.25 7.55 7.03
C ILE A 112 -2.57 9.02 6.76
N GLN A 113 -2.39 9.90 7.75
CA GLN A 113 -2.73 11.33 7.69
C GLN A 113 -1.92 12.09 6.63
N GLN A 114 -0.61 11.88 6.59
CA GLN A 114 0.29 12.56 5.65
C GLN A 114 0.10 12.07 4.21
N ASN A 115 -0.34 10.81 4.05
CA ASN A 115 -0.48 10.18 2.73
C ASN A 115 -1.94 10.06 2.27
N LYS A 116 -2.85 10.90 2.78
CA LYS A 116 -4.27 10.96 2.35
C LYS A 116 -4.46 11.16 0.83
N HIS A 117 -3.48 11.77 0.17
CA HIS A 117 -3.46 12.00 -1.27
C HIS A 117 -2.92 10.79 -2.06
N ILE A 118 -2.30 9.82 -1.39
CA ILE A 118 -1.76 8.60 -1.97
C ILE A 118 -2.81 7.50 -1.89
N HIS A 119 -3.11 6.89 -3.04
CA HIS A 119 -4.15 5.86 -3.14
C HIS A 119 -3.73 4.49 -2.59
N SER A 120 -2.43 4.24 -2.43
CA SER A 120 -1.89 2.98 -1.93
C SER A 120 -0.62 3.20 -1.10
N ILE A 121 -0.68 2.78 0.15
CA ILE A 121 0.43 2.85 1.11
C ILE A 121 0.83 1.41 1.43
N SER A 122 2.08 1.04 1.15
CA SER A 122 2.61 -0.26 1.54
C SER A 122 3.01 -0.23 3.01
N LEU A 123 2.68 -1.29 3.74
CA LEU A 123 2.99 -1.44 5.15
C LEU A 123 4.02 -2.54 5.36
N VAL A 124 4.89 -2.36 6.35
CA VAL A 124 5.69 -3.46 6.86
C VAL A 124 4.83 -4.43 7.66
N LYS A 125 5.37 -5.63 7.91
CA LYS A 125 4.64 -6.71 8.59
C LYS A 125 4.14 -6.30 9.98
N GLN A 126 4.94 -5.53 10.72
CA GLN A 126 4.59 -5.08 12.07
C GLN A 126 3.39 -4.12 12.05
N GLU A 127 3.41 -3.11 11.18
CA GLU A 127 2.32 -2.14 11.00
C GLU A 127 1.02 -2.83 10.59
N GLY A 128 1.09 -3.70 9.57
CA GLY A 128 -0.07 -4.41 9.08
C GLY A 128 -0.69 -5.34 10.13
N ARG A 129 0.13 -5.98 10.96
CA ARG A 129 -0.36 -6.80 12.09
C ARG A 129 -1.01 -5.95 13.16
N PHE A 130 -0.40 -4.84 13.55
CA PHE A 130 -0.95 -3.95 14.56
C PHE A 130 -2.36 -3.46 14.19
N ILE A 131 -2.57 -3.03 12.94
CA ILE A 131 -3.89 -2.61 12.46
C ILE A 131 -4.88 -3.77 12.46
N LEU A 132 -4.48 -4.94 11.94
CA LEU A 132 -5.32 -6.14 11.92
C LEU A 132 -5.77 -6.55 13.32
N GLU A 133 -4.84 -6.67 14.26
CA GLU A 133 -5.11 -7.06 15.65
C GLU A 133 -6.02 -6.04 16.34
N THR A 134 -5.82 -4.74 16.10
CA THR A 134 -6.70 -3.69 16.62
C THR A 134 -8.14 -3.90 16.13
N ILE A 135 -8.35 -4.08 14.82
CA ILE A 135 -9.67 -4.31 14.24
C ILE A 135 -10.30 -5.62 14.77
N GLU A 136 -9.50 -6.66 14.96
CA GLU A 136 -10.00 -7.94 15.50
C GLU A 136 -10.35 -7.89 16.98
N LYS A 137 -9.72 -7.00 17.74
CA LYS A 137 -9.95 -6.85 19.17
C LYS A 137 -11.13 -5.93 19.49
N ILE A 138 -11.23 -4.78 18.82
CA ILE A 138 -12.19 -3.73 19.15
C ILE A 138 -13.10 -3.30 18.00
N GLY A 139 -12.85 -3.78 16.78
CA GLY A 139 -13.63 -3.35 15.61
C GLY A 139 -15.10 -3.71 15.68
N GLU A 140 -15.95 -2.75 15.34
CA GLU A 140 -17.39 -2.90 15.28
C GLU A 140 -17.81 -3.64 14.01
N LYS A 141 -18.95 -4.33 14.02
CA LYS A 141 -19.47 -4.98 12.81
C LYS A 141 -20.00 -3.93 11.84
N SER A 142 -19.52 -3.94 10.60
CA SER A 142 -20.11 -3.11 9.55
C SER A 142 -21.43 -3.69 9.06
N LYS A 143 -22.37 -2.82 8.67
CA LYS A 143 -23.67 -3.20 8.09
C LYS A 143 -23.65 -3.37 6.57
N ILE A 144 -22.53 -3.09 5.92
CA ILE A 144 -22.38 -3.17 4.46
C ILE A 144 -22.47 -4.65 4.04
N LYS A 145 -23.30 -4.94 3.04
CA LYS A 145 -23.43 -6.29 2.47
C LYS A 145 -22.49 -6.41 1.27
N SER A 146 -21.83 -7.56 1.13
CA SER A 146 -21.11 -7.87 -0.11
C SER A 146 -22.11 -8.33 -1.15
N ASP A 147 -22.04 -7.74 -2.33
CA ASP A 147 -22.60 -8.29 -3.55
C ASP A 147 -21.52 -9.07 -4.28
N ASN A 148 -21.91 -10.18 -4.92
CA ASN A 148 -20.98 -10.97 -5.73
C ASN A 148 -20.78 -10.28 -7.09
N TYR A 149 -19.90 -9.29 -7.15
CA TYR A 149 -19.52 -8.68 -8.41
C TYR A 149 -18.90 -9.74 -9.35
N SER A 150 -19.61 -10.05 -10.43
CA SER A 150 -19.11 -10.88 -11.51
C SER A 150 -18.25 -10.02 -12.43
N LEU A 151 -16.98 -10.38 -12.57
CA LEU A 151 -16.11 -9.76 -13.57
C LEU A 151 -16.73 -9.95 -14.96
N ASP A 152 -16.85 -8.86 -15.72
CA ASP A 152 -17.23 -8.95 -17.12
C ASP A 152 -16.12 -9.65 -17.93
N PHE A 153 -16.51 -10.43 -18.94
CA PHE A 153 -15.62 -11.15 -19.84
C PHE A 153 -14.64 -10.23 -20.60
N LYS A 154 -14.88 -8.91 -20.58
CA LYS A 154 -14.04 -7.87 -21.20
C LYS A 154 -12.95 -7.31 -20.30
N ALA A 155 -12.83 -7.75 -19.04
CA ALA A 155 -11.76 -7.27 -18.16
C ALA A 155 -10.38 -7.70 -18.68
N GLN A 156 -9.54 -6.72 -19.04
CA GLN A 156 -8.22 -6.96 -19.63
C GLN A 156 -7.15 -6.94 -18.55
N GLU A 157 -6.21 -7.88 -18.59
CA GLU A 157 -5.05 -7.84 -17.71
C GLU A 157 -4.15 -6.65 -18.09
N VAL A 158 -3.65 -5.94 -17.08
CA VAL A 158 -2.71 -4.84 -17.30
C VAL A 158 -1.30 -5.41 -17.36
N ASN A 159 -0.52 -5.01 -18.37
CA ASN A 159 0.87 -5.42 -18.50
C ASN A 159 1.75 -4.77 -17.41
N THR A 160 1.89 -5.45 -16.27
CA THR A 160 2.69 -5.00 -15.13
C THR A 160 4.19 -4.94 -15.45
N GLY A 161 4.68 -5.80 -16.34
CA GLY A 161 6.07 -5.78 -16.81
C GLY A 161 6.42 -4.51 -17.58
N PHE A 162 5.50 -4.02 -18.42
CA PHE A 162 5.64 -2.72 -19.10
C PHE A 162 5.66 -1.57 -18.08
N LEU A 163 4.75 -1.57 -17.11
CA LEU A 163 4.71 -0.54 -16.06
C LEU A 163 5.99 -0.52 -15.23
N ALA A 164 6.47 -1.68 -14.78
CA ALA A 164 7.72 -1.81 -14.04
C ALA A 164 8.92 -1.29 -14.86
N ASN A 165 8.98 -1.63 -16.15
CA ASN A 165 10.03 -1.15 -17.04
C ASN A 165 9.99 0.36 -17.28
N ARG A 166 8.80 0.95 -17.38
CA ARG A 166 8.60 2.39 -17.54
C ARG A 166 8.96 3.17 -16.27
N ASN A 167 8.64 2.63 -15.10
CA ASN A 167 8.85 3.29 -13.81
C ASN A 167 10.26 3.07 -13.22
N LYS A 168 11.11 2.29 -13.89
CA LYS A 168 12.46 1.96 -13.41
C LYS A 168 13.28 3.24 -13.25
N LEU A 169 13.67 3.57 -12.01
CA LEU A 169 14.43 4.78 -11.69
C LEU A 169 15.73 4.85 -12.48
N SER A 170 16.40 3.72 -12.71
CA SER A 170 17.64 3.62 -13.50
C SER A 170 17.52 4.01 -14.97
N LYS A 171 16.29 4.18 -15.49
CA LYS A 171 16.03 4.63 -16.87
C LYS A 171 15.58 6.09 -16.94
N LYS A 172 15.36 6.76 -15.80
CA LYS A 172 14.96 8.17 -15.79
C LYS A 172 16.18 9.04 -16.07
N LEU A 173 16.01 10.02 -16.96
CA LEU A 173 17.04 11.03 -17.26
C LEU A 173 17.18 12.08 -16.16
N SER A 174 16.16 12.22 -15.29
CA SER A 174 16.13 13.15 -14.17
C SER A 174 15.23 12.62 -13.06
N PHE A 175 15.57 12.91 -11.81
CA PHE A 175 14.73 12.61 -10.64
C PHE A 175 13.65 13.67 -10.47
N SER A 176 12.41 13.25 -10.19
CA SER A 176 11.28 14.16 -10.02
C SER A 176 11.15 14.75 -8.62
N SER A 177 11.89 14.20 -7.65
CA SER A 177 11.89 14.62 -6.25
C SER A 177 13.16 14.16 -5.54
N GLU A 178 13.42 14.69 -4.34
CA GLU A 178 14.48 14.20 -3.44
C GLU A 178 14.26 12.73 -3.09
N SER A 179 13.01 12.33 -2.80
CA SER A 179 12.69 10.93 -2.51
C SER A 179 12.98 9.98 -3.68
N ASP A 180 12.83 10.44 -4.93
CA ASP A 180 13.18 9.66 -6.13
C ASP A 180 14.71 9.45 -6.22
N LEU A 181 15.49 10.48 -5.86
CA LEU A 181 16.95 10.42 -5.80
C LEU A 181 17.41 9.49 -4.67
N ASP A 182 16.86 9.65 -3.46
CA ASP A 182 17.20 8.81 -2.30
C ASP A 182 16.89 7.34 -2.58
N ALA A 183 15.71 7.05 -3.14
CA ALA A 183 15.33 5.70 -3.54
C ALA A 183 16.27 5.13 -4.60
N PHE A 184 16.70 5.94 -5.57
CA PHE A 184 17.69 5.52 -6.57
C PHE A 184 19.02 5.17 -5.92
N ILE A 185 19.57 6.04 -5.08
CA ILE A 185 20.83 5.81 -4.36
C ILE A 185 20.73 4.52 -3.54
N LEU A 186 19.65 4.35 -2.77
CA LEU A 186 19.43 3.14 -1.97
C LEU A 186 19.39 1.87 -2.82
N LEU A 187 18.71 1.90 -3.97
CA LEU A 187 18.63 0.75 -4.87
C LEU A 187 19.99 0.42 -5.50
N GLU A 188 20.76 1.43 -5.89
CA GLU A 188 22.11 1.25 -6.42
C GLU A 188 23.05 0.70 -5.35
N LEU A 189 22.98 1.18 -4.11
CA LEU A 189 23.77 0.68 -2.97
C LEU A 189 23.33 -0.72 -2.49
N LYS A 190 22.16 -1.21 -2.90
CA LYS A 190 21.72 -2.60 -2.66
C LYS A 190 22.18 -3.59 -3.73
N ASN A 191 22.67 -3.10 -4.86
CA ASN A 191 23.12 -3.92 -5.97
C ASN A 191 24.66 -3.92 -5.98
N GLU A 192 25.29 -5.00 -5.52
CA GLU A 192 26.75 -5.12 -5.48
C GLU A 192 27.43 -4.94 -6.85
N ASN A 193 26.69 -5.18 -7.95
CA ASN A 193 27.17 -4.99 -9.32
C ASN A 193 27.00 -3.55 -9.84
N SER A 194 26.45 -2.64 -9.02
CA SER A 194 26.29 -1.23 -9.37
C SER A 194 27.64 -0.52 -9.38
N HIS A 195 27.83 0.38 -10.35
CA HIS A 195 28.98 1.29 -10.34
C HIS A 195 29.01 2.16 -9.08
N LEU A 196 27.83 2.63 -8.62
CA LEU A 196 27.72 3.44 -7.42
C LEU A 196 28.12 2.64 -6.18
N TYR A 197 27.67 1.38 -6.06
CA TYR A 197 28.10 0.48 -4.99
C TYR A 197 29.63 0.35 -4.97
N GLY A 198 30.25 0.03 -6.11
CA GLY A 198 31.69 -0.15 -6.20
C GLY A 198 32.47 1.12 -5.82
N GLN A 199 32.02 2.30 -6.27
CA GLN A 199 32.65 3.57 -5.88
C GLN A 199 32.55 3.82 -4.37
N PHE A 200 31.37 3.61 -3.80
CA PHE A 200 31.13 3.85 -2.38
C PHE A 200 31.85 2.84 -1.49
N ASP A 201 31.91 1.55 -1.86
CA ASP A 201 32.64 0.52 -1.11
C ASP A 201 34.15 0.79 -1.13
N ASN A 202 34.69 1.26 -2.26
CA ASN A 202 36.10 1.67 -2.34
C ASN A 202 36.43 2.86 -1.43
N ILE A 203 35.56 3.86 -1.35
CA ILE A 203 35.75 4.99 -0.40
C ILE A 203 35.73 4.47 1.03
N MET A 204 34.76 3.61 1.33
CA MET A 204 34.52 3.08 2.66
C MET A 204 35.61 2.10 3.12
N ALA A 205 36.26 1.39 2.18
CA ALA A 205 37.40 0.52 2.44
C ALA A 205 38.63 1.24 3.03
N ASN A 206 38.71 2.57 2.91
CA ASN A 206 39.73 3.38 3.59
C ASN A 206 39.55 3.39 5.13
N PHE A 207 38.38 2.99 5.62
CA PHE A 207 38.06 2.88 7.05
C PHE A 207 37.89 1.40 7.42
N PRO A 208 38.88 0.78 8.09
CA PRO A 208 38.83 -0.64 8.41
C PRO A 208 37.55 -0.99 9.17
N LYS A 209 36.85 -2.05 8.72
CA LYS A 209 35.53 -2.56 9.18
C LYS A 209 34.28 -1.90 8.61
N ASN A 210 34.38 -0.74 7.98
CA ASN A 210 33.23 -0.07 7.37
C ASN A 210 33.08 -0.49 5.90
N ARG A 211 32.82 -1.77 5.59
CA ARG A 211 32.46 -2.18 4.22
C ARG A 211 30.96 -2.09 4.01
N LEU A 212 30.50 -1.78 2.80
CA LEU A 212 29.07 -1.72 2.50
C LEU A 212 28.40 -3.08 2.64
N GLY A 213 29.08 -4.16 2.25
CA GLY A 213 28.63 -5.53 2.47
C GLY A 213 28.45 -5.92 3.95
N ASN A 214 28.91 -5.10 4.90
CA ASN A 214 28.70 -5.32 6.33
C ASN A 214 27.62 -4.40 6.92
N SER A 215 27.01 -3.52 6.13
CA SER A 215 26.04 -2.54 6.63
C SER A 215 24.66 -3.16 6.82
N GLU A 216 24.09 -3.06 8.02
CA GLU A 216 22.72 -3.49 8.34
C GLU A 216 21.63 -2.59 7.70
N ILE A 217 22.00 -1.42 7.19
CA ILE A 217 21.07 -0.48 6.55
C ILE A 217 20.83 -0.89 5.08
N TYR A 218 21.89 -1.40 4.43
CA TYR A 218 21.88 -1.68 2.99
C TYR A 218 21.76 -3.17 2.66
N ASN A 219 22.03 -4.08 3.61
CA ASN A 219 21.77 -5.52 3.49
C ASN A 219 20.48 -5.94 4.19
#